data_AF-A0A833HBT4-F1
#
_entry.id   AF-A0A833HBT4-F1
#
_cell.length_a   1.000
_cell.length_b   1.000
_cell.length_c   1.000
_cell.angle_alpha   90.00
_cell.angle_beta   90.00
_cell.angle_gamma   90.00
#
_symmetry.space_group_name_H-M   'P 1'
#
loop_
_entity.id
_entity.type
_entity.pdbx_description
1 polymer ?
#
loop_
_entity_poly.entity_id
_entity_poly.type
_entity_poly.pdbx_seq_one_letter_code
_entity_poly.pdbx_strand_id
1 'polypeptide(L)'
;MAEDHRKVPLPQSDAQAEVLALIGGRGGMTLAGNKESFAVLYHRGGRWLLKSGDTMTGESSVVEVTPEEAYRAIRSRTRELIEDFGPEGGGVDDADVFAFLVDWPTSI
;
A
#
# COMPACT_ATOMS: atom_id res chain seq x y z
N MET A 1 26.92 -24.18 -4.80
CA MET A 1 25.81 -24.48 -3.88
C MET A 1 24.72 -23.50 -4.24
N ALA A 2 23.60 -23.97 -4.78
CA ALA A 2 22.54 -23.11 -5.28
C ALA A 2 21.74 -22.56 -4.09
N GLU A 3 21.67 -21.24 -3.97
CA GLU A 3 20.81 -20.56 -3.00
C GLU A 3 19.36 -20.73 -3.45
N ASP A 4 18.71 -21.67 -2.78
CA ASP A 4 17.32 -22.06 -2.94
C ASP A 4 16.45 -20.92 -2.37
N HIS A 5 15.97 -20.03 -3.25
CA HIS A 5 14.96 -19.00 -2.96
C HIS A 5 13.60 -19.64 -2.63
N ARG A 6 13.53 -20.45 -1.58
CA ARG A 6 12.25 -20.84 -0.99
C ARG A 6 11.58 -19.55 -0.52
N LYS A 7 10.46 -19.21 -1.14
CA LYS A 7 9.46 -18.30 -0.57
C LYS A 7 9.19 -18.79 0.85
N VAL A 8 9.83 -18.17 1.84
CA VAL A 8 9.53 -18.39 3.24
C VAL A 8 8.20 -17.69 3.46
N PRO A 9 7.11 -18.40 3.83
CA PRO A 9 5.88 -17.72 4.19
C PRO A 9 6.18 -16.93 5.46
N LEU A 10 6.29 -15.62 5.30
CA LEU A 10 6.47 -14.70 6.41
C LEU A 10 5.24 -14.83 7.31
N PRO A 11 5.39 -14.94 8.64
CA PRO A 11 4.24 -14.86 9.53
C PRO A 11 3.51 -13.54 9.25
N GLN A 12 2.17 -13.52 9.37
CA GLN A 12 1.34 -12.34 8.99
C GLN A 12 1.84 -11.02 9.60
N SER A 13 2.46 -11.06 10.79
CA SER A 13 3.07 -9.89 11.44
C SER A 13 4.37 -9.40 10.79
N ASP A 14 5.15 -10.26 10.14
CA ASP A 14 6.34 -9.89 9.37
C ASP A 14 5.95 -9.29 8.01
N ALA A 15 4.99 -9.89 7.31
CA ALA A 15 4.54 -9.39 6.00
C ALA A 15 3.95 -7.97 6.11
N GLN A 16 3.16 -7.71 7.16
CA GLN A 16 2.66 -6.36 7.46
C GLN A 16 3.79 -5.37 7.70
N ALA A 17 4.79 -5.73 8.52
CA ALA A 17 5.92 -4.86 8.84
C ALA A 17 6.75 -4.55 7.59
N GLU A 18 6.96 -5.53 6.71
CA GLU A 18 7.70 -5.35 5.46
C GLU A 18 6.96 -4.47 4.45
N VAL A 19 5.64 -4.63 4.32
CA VAL A 19 4.82 -3.74 3.47
C VAL A 19 4.89 -2.30 3.98
N LEU A 20 4.75 -2.09 5.29
CA LEU A 20 4.86 -0.76 5.90
C LEU A 20 6.27 -0.18 5.72
N ALA A 21 7.32 -0.99 5.89
CA ALA A 21 8.70 -0.54 5.68
C ALA A 21 8.96 -0.18 4.22
N LEU A 22 8.44 -0.96 3.27
CA LEU A 22 8.57 -0.71 1.83
C LEU A 22 7.90 0.61 1.44
N ILE A 23 6.62 0.79 1.81
CA ILE A 23 5.88 2.02 1.48
C ILE A 23 6.42 3.22 2.25
N GLY A 24 6.78 3.04 3.52
CA GLY A 24 7.38 4.09 4.33
C GLY A 24 8.73 4.55 3.80
N GLY A 25 9.55 3.63 3.31
CA GLY A 25 10.83 3.92 2.64
C GLY A 25 10.67 4.65 1.30
N ARG A 26 9.55 4.43 0.60
CA ARG A 26 9.15 5.17 -0.61
C ARG A 26 8.53 6.53 -0.32
N GLY A 27 8.25 6.84 0.95
CA GLY A 27 7.60 8.06 1.40
C GLY A 27 6.07 8.01 1.42
N GLY A 28 5.44 7.03 0.75
CA GLY A 28 3.99 6.88 0.75
C GLY A 28 3.43 6.12 -0.46
N MET A 29 2.10 6.13 -0.57
CA MET A 29 1.34 5.53 -1.65
C MET A 29 0.05 6.33 -1.91
N THR A 30 -0.27 6.54 -3.17
CA THR A 30 -1.59 7.04 -3.57
C THR A 30 -2.62 5.93 -3.41
N LEU A 31 -3.60 6.13 -2.53
CA LEU A 31 -4.68 5.19 -2.27
C LEU A 31 -5.84 5.36 -3.24
N ALA A 32 -6.17 6.60 -3.59
CA ALA A 32 -7.19 6.89 -4.58
C ALA A 32 -6.87 8.21 -5.25
N GLY A 33 -7.25 8.35 -6.51
CA GLY A 33 -7.10 9.57 -7.26
C GLY A 33 -7.99 9.52 -8.48
N ASN A 34 -9.01 10.36 -8.50
CA ASN A 34 -9.80 10.66 -9.69
C ASN A 34 -9.93 12.19 -9.83
N LYS A 35 -10.68 12.65 -10.83
CA LYS A 35 -10.83 14.10 -11.10
C LYS A 35 -11.57 14.84 -9.98
N GLU A 36 -12.29 14.12 -9.12
CA GLU A 36 -13.17 14.68 -8.11
C GLU A 36 -12.54 14.58 -6.71
N SER A 37 -11.79 13.53 -6.41
CA SER A 37 -11.24 13.29 -5.08
C SER A 37 -9.89 12.56 -5.11
N PHE A 38 -9.14 12.71 -4.03
CA PHE A 38 -7.86 12.02 -3.84
C PHE A 38 -7.68 11.54 -2.41
N ALA A 39 -6.87 10.49 -2.26
CA ALA A 39 -6.39 9.97 -0.99
C ALA A 39 -4.95 9.50 -1.15
N VAL A 40 -4.06 9.99 -0.29
CA VAL A 40 -2.63 9.69 -0.28
C VAL A 40 -2.23 9.34 1.14
N LEU A 41 -1.64 8.17 1.30
CA LEU A 41 -1.00 7.73 2.53
C LEU A 41 0.48 8.04 2.45
N TYR A 42 1.07 8.60 3.50
CA TYR A 42 2.50 8.90 3.54
C TYR A 42 3.06 8.74 4.94
N HIS A 43 4.37 8.44 5.01
CA HIS A 43 5.07 8.24 6.27
C HIS A 43 6.06 9.39 6.48
N ARG A 44 5.86 10.19 7.54
CA ARG A 44 6.70 11.36 7.83
C ARG A 44 6.91 11.53 9.33
N GLY A 45 8.17 11.69 9.75
CA GLY A 45 8.49 11.91 11.15
C GLY A 45 8.13 10.72 12.06
N GLY A 46 8.17 9.49 11.53
CA GLY A 46 7.81 8.28 12.26
C GLY A 46 6.31 8.06 12.44
N ARG A 47 5.48 8.78 11.69
CA ARG A 47 4.01 8.73 11.76
C ARG A 47 3.43 8.47 10.39
N TRP A 48 2.35 7.69 10.37
CA TRP A 48 1.54 7.49 9.18
C TRP A 48 0.46 8.56 9.11
N LEU A 49 0.34 9.19 7.95
CA LEU A 49 -0.57 10.29 7.69
C LEU A 49 -1.40 9.95 6.46
N LEU A 50 -2.72 10.09 6.59
CA LEU A 50 -3.64 9.99 5.48
C LEU A 50 -4.10 11.41 5.11
N LYS A 51 -3.76 11.83 3.90
CA LYS A 51 -4.33 13.05 3.30
C LYS A 51 -5.42 12.66 2.33
N SER A 52 -6.62 13.18 2.51
CA SER A 52 -7.72 13.03 1.56
C SER A 52 -8.37 14.38 1.28
N GLY A 53 -9.03 14.50 0.15
CA GLY A 53 -9.67 15.75 -0.22
C GLY A 53 -10.44 15.67 -1.52
N ASP A 54 -11.08 16.79 -1.82
CA ASP A 54 -11.80 17.02 -3.07
C ASP A 54 -10.95 17.91 -3.98
N THR A 55 -10.72 17.43 -5.20
CA THR A 55 -9.87 18.14 -6.18
C THR A 55 -10.60 19.34 -6.79
N MET A 56 -11.94 19.32 -6.80
CA MET A 56 -12.78 20.36 -7.39
C MET A 56 -12.96 21.55 -6.47
N THR A 57 -13.16 21.32 -5.16
CA THR A 57 -13.26 22.36 -4.14
C THR A 57 -11.89 22.79 -3.60
N GLY A 58 -10.87 21.94 -3.74
CA GLY A 58 -9.53 22.16 -3.20
C GLY A 58 -9.43 21.91 -1.69
N GLU A 59 -10.50 21.46 -1.06
CA GLU A 59 -10.52 21.12 0.36
C GLU A 59 -9.76 19.82 0.60
N SER A 60 -8.93 19.82 1.63
CA SER A 60 -8.23 18.60 2.06
C SER A 60 -8.08 18.53 3.56
N SER A 61 -8.06 17.31 4.07
CA SER A 61 -7.84 16.98 5.47
C SER A 61 -6.63 16.07 5.57
N VAL A 62 -5.90 16.20 6.68
CA VAL A 62 -4.80 15.30 7.04
C VAL A 62 -5.11 14.73 8.41
N VAL A 63 -5.09 13.41 8.51
CA VAL A 63 -5.28 12.69 9.77
C VAL A 63 -4.10 11.76 10.01
N GLU A 64 -3.71 11.61 11.27
CA GLU A 64 -2.76 10.59 11.68
C GLU A 64 -3.49 9.24 11.77
N VAL A 65 -2.87 8.18 11.25
CA VAL A 65 -3.42 6.82 11.27
C VAL A 65 -2.44 5.88 11.94
N THR A 66 -2.97 4.81 12.53
CA THR A 66 -2.15 3.74 13.12
C THR A 66 -1.44 2.94 12.02
N PRO A 67 -0.32 2.26 12.34
CA PRO A 67 0.32 1.32 11.41
C PRO A 67 -0.64 0.24 10.89
N GLU A 68 -1.55 -0.26 11.73
CA GLU A 68 -2.58 -1.22 11.28
C GLU A 68 -3.55 -0.62 10.26
N GLU A 69 -4.00 0.62 10.46
CA GLU A 69 -4.87 1.32 9.50
C GLU A 69 -4.14 1.62 8.19
N ALA A 70 -2.89 2.08 8.27
CA ALA A 70 -2.03 2.29 7.12
C ALA A 70 -1.87 1.00 6.30
N TYR A 71 -1.59 -0.11 6.96
CA TYR A 71 -1.47 -1.42 6.32
C TYR A 71 -2.76 -1.84 5.64
N ARG A 72 -3.91 -1.73 6.32
CA ARG A 72 -5.22 -2.05 5.74
C ARG A 72 -5.50 -1.23 4.48
N ALA A 73 -5.16 0.05 4.48
CA ALA A 73 -5.34 0.93 3.34
C ALA A 73 -4.45 0.52 2.15
N ILE A 74 -3.15 0.27 2.39
CA ILE A 74 -2.22 -0.23 1.38
C ILE A 74 -2.70 -1.55 0.79
N ARG A 75 -3.11 -2.48 1.65
CA ARG A 75 -3.62 -3.80 1.26
C ARG A 75 -4.88 -3.69 0.42
N SER A 76 -5.83 -2.86 0.84
CA SER A 76 -7.06 -2.61 0.08
C SER A 76 -6.75 -2.07 -1.31
N ARG A 77 -5.91 -1.03 -1.38
CA ARG A 77 -5.53 -0.44 -2.67
C ARG A 77 -4.78 -1.41 -3.57
N THR A 78 -3.83 -2.14 -3.00
CA THR A 78 -3.04 -3.12 -3.75
C THR A 78 -3.95 -4.22 -4.28
N ARG A 79 -4.92 -4.67 -3.49
CA ARG A 79 -5.93 -5.62 -3.94
C ARG A 79 -6.76 -5.08 -5.09
N GLU A 80 -7.22 -3.83 -5.04
CA GLU A 80 -7.94 -3.21 -6.17
C GLU A 80 -7.07 -3.17 -7.43
N LEU A 81 -5.79 -2.82 -7.29
CA LEU A 81 -4.85 -2.80 -8.41
C LEU A 81 -4.54 -4.21 -8.93
N ILE A 82 -4.48 -5.23 -8.06
CA ILE A 82 -4.30 -6.61 -8.50
C ILE A 82 -5.58 -7.14 -9.14
N GLU A 83 -6.77 -6.86 -8.62
CA GLU A 83 -8.04 -7.31 -9.22
C GLU A 83 -8.26 -6.69 -10.60
N ASP A 84 -7.83 -5.45 -10.83
CA ASP A 84 -7.85 -4.81 -12.16
C ASP A 84 -6.85 -5.46 -13.15
N PHE A 85 -5.83 -6.16 -12.64
CA PHE A 85 -4.73 -6.76 -13.42
C PHE A 85 -4.59 -8.30 -13.27
N GLY A 86 -5.49 -8.97 -12.55
CA GLY A 86 -5.30 -10.32 -11.99
C GLY A 86 -6.40 -11.31 -12.40
N PRO A 87 -6.14 -12.64 -12.26
CA PRO A 87 -7.07 -13.67 -12.73
C PRO A 87 -8.38 -13.66 -11.95
N GLU A 88 -9.50 -13.73 -12.67
CA GLU A 88 -10.86 -13.76 -12.10
C GLU A 88 -10.99 -14.82 -10.98
N GLY A 89 -11.21 -14.36 -9.74
CA GLY A 89 -11.71 -15.20 -8.64
C GLY A 89 -10.72 -15.70 -7.58
N GLY A 90 -9.45 -15.26 -7.59
CA GLY A 90 -8.47 -15.60 -6.54
C GLY A 90 -8.43 -14.59 -5.40
N GLY A 91 -8.50 -15.04 -4.14
CA GLY A 91 -8.29 -14.16 -2.98
C GLY A 91 -6.83 -13.68 -2.93
N VAL A 92 -6.62 -12.37 -2.84
CA VAL A 92 -5.28 -11.76 -2.70
C VAL A 92 -4.76 -11.95 -1.28
N ASP A 93 -3.64 -12.67 -1.13
CA ASP A 93 -2.94 -12.82 0.14
C ASP A 93 -1.86 -11.74 0.35
N ASP A 94 -1.26 -11.71 1.54
CA ASP A 94 -0.28 -10.68 1.89
C ASP A 94 1.06 -10.83 1.14
N ALA A 95 1.41 -12.05 0.71
CA ALA A 95 2.59 -12.28 -0.10
C ALA A 95 2.40 -11.78 -1.54
N ASP A 96 1.20 -11.90 -2.09
CA ASP A 96 0.83 -11.31 -3.38
C ASP A 96 0.89 -9.78 -3.32
N VAL A 97 0.37 -9.18 -2.24
CA VAL A 97 0.47 -7.72 -2.00
C VAL A 97 1.91 -7.28 -1.97
N PHE A 98 2.77 -7.97 -1.20
CA PHE A 98 4.17 -7.61 -1.11
C PHE A 98 4.89 -7.76 -2.47
N ALA A 99 4.69 -8.88 -3.18
CA ALA A 99 5.30 -9.13 -4.47
C ALA A 99 4.89 -8.06 -5.50
N PHE A 100 3.61 -7.71 -5.54
CA PHE A 100 3.11 -6.64 -6.39
C PHE A 100 3.76 -5.29 -6.04
N LEU A 101 3.79 -4.92 -4.76
CA LEU A 101 4.36 -3.64 -4.35
C LEU A 101 5.86 -3.55 -4.65
N VAL A 102 6.62 -4.65 -4.54
CA VAL A 102 8.04 -4.69 -4.90
C VAL A 102 8.24 -4.37 -6.39
N ASP A 103 7.44 -4.98 -7.26
CA ASP A 103 7.52 -4.79 -8.73
C ASP A 103 6.89 -3.46 -9.19
N TRP A 104 5.91 -2.94 -8.44
CA TRP A 104 5.15 -1.76 -8.82
C TRP A 104 6.06 -0.52 -8.95
N PRO A 105 6.17 0.07 -10.15
CA PRO A 105 6.97 1.27 -10.33
C PRO A 105 6.32 2.42 -9.58
N THR A 106 7.05 2.96 -8.59
CA THR A 106 6.75 4.28 -8.04
C THR A 106 6.92 5.30 -9.15
N SER A 107 5.87 5.54 -9.93
CA SER A 107 5.78 6.74 -10.76
C SER A 107 5.71 7.93 -9.80
N ILE A 108 6.86 8.58 -9.65
CA ILE A 108 7.04 9.88 -9.00
C ILE A 108 6.48 10.96 -9.94
#